data_AF-A0A950F8L5-F1
#
_entry.id   AF-A0A950F8L5-F1
#
_cell.length_a   1.000
_cell.length_b   1.000
_cell.length_c   1.000
_cell.angle_alpha   90.00
_cell.angle_beta   90.00
_cell.angle_gamma   90.00
#
_symmetry.space_group_name_H-M   'P 1'
#
loop_
_entity.id
_entity.type
_entity.pdbx_description
1 polymer ?
#
loop_
_entity_poly.entity_id
_entity_poly.type
_entity_poly.pdbx_seq_one_letter_code
_entity_poly.pdbx_strand_id
1 'polypeptide(L)'
;MKQHAAWVNDGGLDNLDDPKVVNDPRRANLCGANLHGATLSDADLEDVDLIRAQVSKAKLAYVTLTDATYAPVSEPPDSYVAGIDSLATIKAASGDEIGLIQLRKLLEDAGLRDGVRR
;
A
#
# COMPACT_ATOMS: atom_id res chain seq x y z
N MET A 1 12.77 -51.03 -21.69
CA MET A 1 13.80 -50.40 -20.83
C MET A 1 13.09 -49.53 -19.82
N LYS A 2 13.48 -49.66 -18.56
CA LYS A 2 12.83 -49.08 -17.38
C LYS A 2 13.11 -47.57 -17.29
N GLN A 3 12.11 -46.78 -16.92
CA GLN A 3 12.33 -45.61 -16.05
C GLN A 3 11.39 -45.70 -14.86
N HIS A 4 12.02 -45.87 -13.69
CA HIS A 4 11.47 -45.72 -12.35
C HIS A 4 11.23 -44.24 -12.04
N ALA A 5 10.17 -43.96 -11.28
CA ALA A 5 10.06 -43.09 -10.09
C ALA A 5 8.62 -42.55 -10.05
N ALA A 6 7.66 -43.19 -9.37
CA ALA A 6 7.48 -43.17 -7.92
C ALA A 6 7.53 -41.76 -7.32
N TRP A 7 6.49 -40.96 -7.51
CA TRP A 7 6.11 -39.89 -6.58
C TRP A 7 4.85 -40.31 -5.82
N VAL A 8 5.11 -40.78 -4.61
CA VAL A 8 4.17 -41.06 -3.54
C VAL A 8 3.74 -39.72 -2.91
N ASN A 9 2.43 -39.52 -2.84
CA ASN A 9 1.66 -38.93 -1.73
C ASN A 9 2.39 -37.97 -0.76
N ASP A 10 1.97 -36.71 -0.70
CA ASP A 10 1.54 -36.09 0.58
C ASP A 10 0.88 -34.72 0.34
N GLY A 11 -0.20 -34.45 1.07
CA GLY A 11 -0.45 -33.14 1.66
C GLY A 11 -0.93 -31.99 0.76
N GLY A 12 -2.24 -31.82 0.72
CA GLY A 12 -2.92 -30.53 0.91
C GLY A 12 -2.32 -29.28 0.25
N LEU A 13 -2.93 -28.84 -0.83
CA LEU A 13 -3.18 -27.42 -1.03
C LEU A 13 -4.67 -27.25 -1.35
N ASP A 14 -5.49 -27.64 -0.37
CA ASP A 14 -6.78 -26.99 -0.20
C ASP A 14 -6.52 -25.49 -0.10
N ASN A 15 -7.13 -24.73 -1.01
CA ASN A 15 -7.40 -23.30 -0.84
C ASN A 15 -6.27 -22.31 -1.21
N LEU A 16 -6.09 -22.06 -2.50
CA LEU A 16 -5.67 -20.72 -3.00
C LEU A 16 -6.59 -20.20 -4.11
N ASP A 17 -7.80 -20.76 -4.22
CA ASP A 17 -8.89 -20.24 -5.06
C ASP A 17 -9.72 -19.20 -4.29
N ASP A 18 -9.04 -18.25 -3.62
CA ASP A 18 -9.69 -17.03 -3.15
C ASP A 18 -9.50 -15.96 -4.24
N PRO A 19 -10.51 -15.69 -5.08
CA PRO A 19 -10.40 -14.78 -6.22
C PRO A 19 -10.23 -13.30 -5.84
N LYS A 20 -9.93 -12.96 -4.58
CA LYS A 20 -9.67 -11.58 -4.15
C LYS A 20 -8.20 -11.17 -4.15
N VAL A 21 -7.26 -12.06 -4.42
CA VAL A 21 -5.85 -11.70 -4.59
C VAL A 21 -5.41 -12.07 -6.00
N VAL A 22 -6.02 -11.40 -6.98
CA VAL A 22 -5.43 -11.31 -8.31
C VAL A 22 -4.08 -10.60 -8.16
N ASN A 23 -3.03 -11.41 -8.14
CA ASN A 23 -1.64 -11.04 -8.30
C ASN A 23 -1.46 -10.44 -9.71
N ASP A 24 -2.01 -9.24 -9.94
CA ASP A 24 -1.73 -8.45 -11.13
C ASP A 24 -0.28 -7.97 -10.98
N PRO A 25 0.66 -8.34 -11.87
CA PRO A 25 2.07 -7.98 -11.74
C PRO A 25 2.32 -6.46 -11.84
N ARG A 26 1.28 -5.67 -12.13
CA ARG A 26 1.30 -4.19 -12.07
C ARG A 26 0.89 -3.63 -10.71
N ARG A 27 0.20 -4.41 -9.87
CA ARG A 27 -0.27 -3.99 -8.55
C ARG A 27 0.76 -4.42 -7.51
N ALA A 28 1.49 -3.47 -6.94
CA ALA A 28 2.43 -3.79 -5.86
C ALA A 28 1.66 -4.07 -4.56
N ASN A 29 1.81 -5.29 -4.03
CA ASN A 29 1.25 -5.67 -2.74
C ASN A 29 2.28 -5.36 -1.64
N LEU A 30 2.03 -4.27 -0.90
CA LEU A 30 2.82 -3.85 0.26
C LEU A 30 2.07 -4.09 1.58
N CYS A 31 1.13 -5.04 1.58
CA CYS A 31 0.37 -5.38 2.77
C CYS A 31 1.30 -5.89 3.88
N GLY A 32 1.29 -5.24 5.05
CA GLY A 32 2.18 -5.57 6.15
C GLY A 32 3.64 -5.14 5.96
N ALA A 33 3.96 -4.40 4.90
CA ALA A 33 5.33 -3.98 4.61
C ALA A 33 5.88 -3.06 5.70
N ASN A 34 7.17 -3.23 6.03
CA ASN A 34 7.88 -2.32 6.91
C ASN A 34 8.50 -1.17 6.11
N LEU A 35 7.81 -0.03 6.09
CA LEU A 35 8.25 1.23 5.47
C LEU A 35 8.76 2.22 6.53
N HIS A 36 9.14 1.75 7.72
CA HIS A 36 9.64 2.61 8.78
C HIS A 36 10.89 3.36 8.33
N GLY A 37 10.84 4.70 8.34
CA GLY A 37 11.95 5.53 7.85
C GLY A 37 12.21 5.43 6.34
N ALA A 38 11.32 4.80 5.57
CA ALA A 38 11.48 4.65 4.13
C ALA A 38 11.39 6.01 3.44
N THR A 39 12.21 6.21 2.40
CA THR A 39 12.11 7.38 1.53
C THR A 39 11.35 6.98 0.28
N LEU A 40 10.10 7.43 0.17
CA LEU A 40 9.19 7.20 -0.96
C LEU A 40 9.02 8.49 -1.79
N SER A 41 10.06 9.32 -1.81
CA SER A 41 10.08 10.54 -2.59
C SER A 41 10.06 10.21 -4.09
N ASP A 42 9.17 10.83 -4.86
CA ASP A 42 8.97 10.58 -6.30
C ASP A 42 8.63 9.11 -6.63
N ALA A 43 8.08 8.38 -5.66
CA ALA A 43 7.67 7.00 -5.87
C ALA A 43 6.32 6.94 -6.61
N ASP A 44 6.22 5.99 -7.53
CA ASP A 44 4.96 5.64 -8.18
C ASP A 44 4.31 4.47 -7.44
N LEU A 45 3.24 4.77 -6.71
CA LEU A 45 2.46 3.83 -5.91
C LEU A 45 1.02 3.77 -6.43
N GLU A 46 0.84 3.84 -7.75
CA GLU A 46 -0.44 3.55 -8.40
C GLU A 46 -0.90 2.12 -8.11
N ASP A 47 -2.17 1.96 -7.75
CA ASP A 47 -2.84 0.66 -7.58
C ASP A 47 -2.19 -0.27 -6.53
N VAL A 48 -1.51 0.34 -5.55
CA VAL A 48 -0.76 -0.34 -4.48
C VAL A 48 -1.63 -0.63 -3.26
N ASP A 49 -1.44 -1.79 -2.64
CA ASP A 49 -2.10 -2.15 -1.38
C ASP A 49 -1.15 -1.96 -0.19
N LEU A 50 -1.33 -0.88 0.59
CA LEU A 50 -0.56 -0.50 1.80
C LEU A 50 -1.29 -0.88 3.11
N ILE A 51 -2.14 -1.90 3.06
CA ILE A 51 -2.93 -2.34 4.21
C ILE A 51 -1.98 -2.91 5.27
N ARG A 52 -2.11 -2.47 6.53
CA ARG A 52 -1.22 -2.86 7.65
C ARG A 52 0.26 -2.56 7.42
N ALA A 53 0.59 -1.65 6.50
CA ALA A 53 1.98 -1.20 6.35
C ALA A 53 2.40 -0.36 7.57
N GLN A 54 3.69 -0.45 7.92
CA GLN A 54 4.31 0.42 8.93
C GLN A 54 4.98 1.59 8.22
N VAL A 55 4.37 2.77 8.26
CA VAL A 55 4.81 3.99 7.56
C VAL A 55 5.42 5.03 8.51
N SER A 56 5.60 4.73 9.78
CA SER A 56 6.14 5.69 10.75
C SER A 56 7.50 6.22 10.33
N LYS A 57 7.69 7.54 10.38
CA LYS A 57 8.90 8.23 9.88
C LYS A 57 9.18 8.06 8.38
N ALA A 58 8.25 7.49 7.61
CA ALA A 58 8.39 7.44 6.15
C ALA A 58 8.25 8.84 5.55
N LYS A 59 9.08 9.15 4.55
CA LYS A 59 9.04 10.41 3.81
C LYS A 59 8.24 10.20 2.53
N LEU A 60 7.13 10.90 2.41
CA LEU A 60 6.19 10.81 1.29
C LEU A 60 6.17 12.16 0.58
N ALA A 61 7.05 12.36 -0.39
CA ALA A 61 7.17 13.60 -1.13
C ALA A 61 7.00 13.33 -2.63
N TYR A 62 6.17 14.09 -3.34
CA TYR A 62 5.96 13.92 -4.78
C TYR A 62 5.57 12.48 -5.20
N VAL A 63 4.86 11.78 -4.31
CA VAL A 63 4.44 10.38 -4.53
C VAL A 63 3.08 10.35 -5.21
N THR A 64 2.90 9.43 -6.15
CA THR A 64 1.62 9.17 -6.81
C THR A 64 0.93 8.01 -6.11
N LEU A 65 -0.29 8.21 -5.57
CA LEU A 65 -1.07 7.19 -4.85
C LEU A 65 -2.41 6.88 -5.56
N THR A 66 -2.43 7.00 -6.88
CA THR A 66 -3.63 6.78 -7.70
C THR A 66 -4.23 5.40 -7.44
N ASP A 67 -5.52 5.35 -7.10
CA ASP A 67 -6.25 4.11 -6.82
C ASP A 67 -5.64 3.20 -5.72
N ALA A 68 -4.69 3.71 -4.94
CA ALA A 68 -4.01 2.95 -3.89
C ALA A 68 -4.91 2.75 -2.65
N THR A 69 -4.73 1.61 -1.98
CA THR A 69 -5.38 1.33 -0.69
C THR A 69 -4.45 1.69 0.46
N TYR A 70 -4.77 2.74 1.21
CA TYR A 70 -3.97 3.23 2.33
C TYR A 70 -4.64 2.96 3.68
N ALA A 71 -4.10 2.02 4.45
CA ALA A 71 -4.58 1.64 5.78
C ALA A 71 -3.41 1.17 6.67
N PRO A 72 -2.50 2.09 7.06
CA PRO A 72 -1.36 1.74 7.90
C PRO A 72 -1.80 1.36 9.30
N VAL A 73 -1.06 0.46 9.94
CA VAL A 73 -1.29 0.08 11.36
C VAL A 73 -0.38 0.85 12.32
N SER A 74 0.52 1.67 11.79
CA SER A 74 1.54 2.39 12.57
C SER A 74 1.16 3.85 12.79
N GLU A 75 1.97 4.54 13.60
CA GLU A 75 1.93 6.00 13.70
C GLU A 75 2.03 6.66 12.32
N PRO A 76 1.49 7.89 12.16
CA PRO A 76 1.53 8.61 10.91
C PRO A 76 2.96 8.73 10.35
N PRO A 77 3.09 8.94 9.03
CA PRO A 77 4.38 9.16 8.39
C PRO A 77 5.09 10.39 8.94
N ASP A 78 6.33 10.59 8.52
CA ASP A 78 7.13 11.74 8.92
C ASP A 78 6.38 13.06 8.64
N SER A 79 6.70 14.12 9.38
CA SER A 79 6.10 15.44 9.13
C SER A 79 6.41 15.97 7.74
N TYR A 80 7.43 15.43 7.07
CA TYR A 80 7.74 15.74 5.69
C TYR A 80 6.85 14.96 4.70
N VAL A 81 5.63 15.47 4.51
CA VAL A 81 4.74 15.10 3.39
C VAL A 81 4.63 16.25 2.39
N ALA A 82 4.91 15.97 1.13
CA ALA A 82 4.87 16.98 0.06
C ALA A 82 4.27 16.42 -1.23
N GLY A 83 3.54 17.23 -2.00
CA GLY A 83 3.21 16.92 -3.40
C GLY A 83 2.56 15.55 -3.66
N ILE A 84 1.73 15.05 -2.75
CA ILE A 84 1.04 13.78 -2.96
C ILE A 84 0.00 13.97 -4.07
N ASP A 85 0.13 13.20 -5.16
CA ASP A 85 -0.80 13.23 -6.26
C ASP A 85 -1.94 12.22 -6.06
N SER A 86 -3.11 12.53 -6.63
CA SER A 86 -4.26 11.63 -6.66
C SER A 86 -4.79 11.18 -5.29
N LEU A 87 -4.58 12.02 -4.25
CA LEU A 87 -5.10 11.82 -2.88
C LEU A 87 -6.62 11.59 -2.85
N ALA A 88 -7.37 12.20 -3.77
CA ALA A 88 -8.82 12.03 -3.90
C ALA A 88 -9.24 10.61 -4.33
N THR A 89 -8.35 9.86 -5.00
CA THR A 89 -8.62 8.51 -5.49
C THR A 89 -8.22 7.42 -4.50
N ILE A 90 -7.45 7.77 -3.46
CA ILE A 90 -6.99 6.83 -2.44
C ILE A 90 -8.19 6.22 -1.70
N LYS A 91 -8.17 4.89 -1.59
CA LYS A 91 -9.16 4.11 -0.87
C LYS A 91 -8.65 3.84 0.54
N ALA A 92 -9.48 4.06 1.55
CA ALA A 92 -9.22 3.53 2.89
C ALA A 92 -9.73 2.09 2.97
N ALA A 93 -8.99 1.21 3.66
CA ALA A 93 -9.52 -0.11 3.99
C ALA A 93 -10.69 0.05 4.96
N SER A 94 -11.78 -0.66 4.73
CA SER A 94 -13.02 -0.57 5.52
C SER A 94 -12.73 -0.80 7.01
N GLY A 95 -12.77 0.26 7.82
CA GLY A 95 -12.50 0.22 9.25
C GLY A 95 -11.20 0.90 9.72
N ASP A 96 -10.32 1.29 8.79
CA ASP A 96 -9.06 1.99 9.11
C ASP A 96 -8.90 3.25 8.25
N GLU A 97 -9.80 4.21 8.47
CA GLU A 97 -9.72 5.55 7.88
C GLU A 97 -8.76 6.46 8.66
N ILE A 98 -8.32 6.04 9.85
CA ILE A 98 -7.47 6.82 10.75
C ILE A 98 -6.17 7.20 10.06
N GLY A 99 -5.48 6.24 9.43
CA GLY A 99 -4.26 6.52 8.70
C GLY A 99 -4.48 7.54 7.57
N LEU A 100 -5.53 7.38 6.76
CA LEU A 100 -5.85 8.29 5.66
C LEU A 100 -6.19 9.70 6.18
N ILE A 101 -6.96 9.81 7.27
CA ILE A 101 -7.30 11.08 7.91
C ILE A 101 -6.04 11.76 8.43
N GLN A 102 -5.14 11.02 9.07
CA GLN A 102 -3.86 11.56 9.54
C GLN A 102 -2.97 12.04 8.40
N LEU A 103 -2.90 11.29 7.30
CA LEU A 103 -2.17 11.69 6.10
C LEU A 103 -2.72 13.00 5.51
N ARG A 104 -4.04 13.08 5.34
CA ARG A 104 -4.74 14.30 4.88
C ARG A 104 -4.48 15.48 5.82
N LYS A 105 -4.51 15.24 7.13
CA LYS A 105 -4.23 16.26 8.14
C LYS A 105 -2.79 16.77 8.09
N LEU A 106 -1.81 15.88 7.89
CA LEU A 106 -0.42 16.30 7.72
C LEU A 106 -0.21 17.14 6.45
N LEU A 107 -0.88 16.78 5.36
CA LEU A 107 -0.87 17.60 4.13
C LEU A 107 -1.50 18.98 4.35
N GLU A 108 -2.61 19.04 5.09
CA GLU A 108 -3.25 20.30 5.47
C GLU A 108 -2.32 21.17 6.34
N ASP A 109 -1.65 20.57 7.33
CA ASP A 109 -0.68 21.25 8.20
C ASP A 109 0.55 21.75 7.41
N ALA A 110 0.99 20.97 6.42
CA ALA A 110 2.03 21.35 5.48
C ALA A 110 1.59 22.45 4.48
N GLY A 111 0.33 22.92 4.54
CA GLY A 111 -0.22 23.93 3.64
C GLY A 111 -0.49 23.41 2.21
N LEU A 112 -0.46 22.09 2.02
CA LEU A 112 -0.72 21.42 0.76
C LEU A 112 -2.21 21.07 0.70
N ARG A 113 -3.00 22.03 0.20
CA ARG A 113 -4.40 21.74 -0.12
C ARG A 113 -4.44 20.70 -1.24
N ASP A 114 -5.18 19.61 -0.99
CA ASP A 114 -5.65 18.65 -1.98
C ASP A 114 -5.99 19.43 -3.25
N GLY A 115 -5.18 19.22 -4.28
CA GLY A 115 -5.24 19.95 -5.53
C GLY A 115 -6.48 19.55 -6.30
N VAL A 116 -7.67 19.82 -5.77
CA VAL A 116 -8.91 19.93 -6.55
C VAL A 116 -8.77 21.21 -7.39
N ARG A 117 -7.92 21.15 -8.41
CA ARG A 117 -8.07 22.01 -9.56
C ARG A 117 -9.33 21.55 -10.27
N ARG A 118 -10.39 22.33 -10.09
CA ARG A 118 -11.57 22.35 -10.96
C ARG A 118 -11.16 22.46 -12.42
#